data_AF-A0A2N2M182-F1
#
_entry.id   AF-A0A2N2M182-F1
#
_cell.length_a   1.000
_cell.length_b   1.000
_cell.length_c   1.000
_cell.angle_alpha   90.00
_cell.angle_beta   90.00
_cell.angle_gamma   90.00
#
_symmetry.space_group_name_H-M   'P 1'
#
loop_
_entity.id
_entity.type
_entity.pdbx_description
1 polymer ?
#
loop_
_entity_poly.entity_id
_entity_poly.type
_entity_poly.pdbx_seq_one_letter_code
_entity_poly.pdbx_strand_id
1 'polypeptide(L)'
;MSDRKTWGKILRIIGIIFMGITAVFTLMAGIGTTCVAFAAEKFSESMALIAPYKWLYILFVIFTTAIGVMMIRATIMIIKSKDHAFRYAMLSLILGIVIGVIHIIASRTIRGKSMPTDGVVYMNVLTLLIFLIFRIPALWKEIDFSLPAGKGAGRIGAAFTLVLCGIAVLTAPVWGASTHTFFPGGTNWADAWPLQLNLIGTLLFLSGAGLFGTPLWVKLFSSRSFRNLVTRRIS
;
A
#
# COMPACT_ATOMS: atom_id res chain seq x y z
N MET A 1 -2.85 24.65 21.92
CA MET A 1 -3.29 23.48 21.13
C MET A 1 -3.50 22.32 22.08
N SER A 2 -4.75 21.96 22.39
CA SER A 2 -5.02 20.76 23.19
C SER A 2 -4.54 19.54 22.41
N ASP A 3 -3.65 18.76 23.00
CA ASP A 3 -3.22 17.50 22.43
C ASP A 3 -4.47 16.64 22.20
N ARG A 4 -4.73 16.18 20.96
CA ARG A 4 -5.90 15.31 20.71
C ARG A 4 -5.81 14.11 21.66
N LYS A 5 -6.96 13.67 22.17
CA LYS A 5 -7.04 12.47 23.03
C LYS A 5 -6.26 11.33 22.37
N THR A 6 -5.56 10.54 23.19
CA THR A 6 -4.76 9.39 22.75
C THR A 6 -5.51 8.50 21.76
N TRP A 7 -6.82 8.34 21.97
CA TRP A 7 -7.74 7.62 21.09
C TRP A 7 -7.73 8.11 19.63
N GLY A 8 -7.89 9.42 19.40
CA GLY A 8 -7.90 9.98 18.05
C GLY A 8 -6.55 9.86 17.32
N LYS A 9 -5.44 9.76 18.07
CA LYS A 9 -4.10 9.48 17.51
C LYS A 9 -4.00 8.04 17.01
N ILE A 10 -4.48 7.08 17.80
CA ILE A 10 -4.47 5.65 17.46
C ILE A 10 -5.31 5.39 16.20
N LEU A 11 -6.56 5.86 16.17
CA LEU A 11 -7.44 5.67 15.01
C LEU A 11 -6.84 6.28 13.73
N ARG A 12 -6.16 7.42 13.84
CA ARG A 12 -5.47 8.02 12.70
C ARG A 12 -4.31 7.16 12.19
N ILE A 13 -3.50 6.60 13.10
CA ILE A 13 -2.42 5.68 12.75
C ILE A 13 -2.99 4.45 12.02
N ILE A 14 -4.07 3.87 12.55
CA ILE A 14 -4.78 2.75 11.91
C ILE A 14 -5.21 3.12 10.49
N GLY A 15 -5.85 4.29 10.30
CA GLY A 15 -6.26 4.73 8.97
C GLY A 15 -5.11 4.91 7.98
N ILE A 16 -3.97 5.43 8.44
CA ILE A 16 -2.77 5.56 7.60
C ILE A 16 -2.23 4.18 7.20
N ILE A 17 -2.16 3.24 8.14
CA ILE A 17 -1.68 1.86 7.90
C ILE A 17 -2.57 1.15 6.87
N PHE A 18 -3.87 1.12 7.10
CA PHE A 18 -4.81 0.44 6.19
C PHE A 18 -4.80 1.07 4.80
N MET A 19 -4.82 2.40 4.71
CA MET A 19 -4.76 3.06 3.41
C MET A 19 -3.44 2.77 2.67
N GLY A 20 -2.31 2.80 3.38
CA GLY A 20 -1.00 2.57 2.79
C GLY A 20 -0.77 1.13 2.33
N ILE A 21 -1.14 0.14 3.15
CA ILE A 21 -1.07 -1.28 2.76
C ILE A 21 -1.95 -1.53 1.54
N THR A 22 -3.18 -1.03 1.55
CA THR A 22 -4.12 -1.18 0.43
C THR A 22 -3.62 -0.51 -0.85
N ALA A 23 -2.95 0.64 -0.72
CA ALA A 23 -2.32 1.30 -1.85
C ALA A 23 -1.21 0.44 -2.48
N VAL A 24 -0.35 -0.18 -1.65
CA VAL A 24 0.72 -1.07 -2.12
C VAL A 24 0.16 -2.33 -2.76
N PHE A 25 -0.84 -2.98 -2.14
CA PHE A 25 -1.52 -4.15 -2.71
C PHE A 25 -2.14 -3.83 -4.06
N THR A 26 -2.84 -2.70 -4.18
CA THR A 26 -3.47 -2.27 -5.44
C THR A 26 -2.42 -1.97 -6.50
N LEU A 27 -1.33 -1.28 -6.14
CA LEU A 27 -0.24 -0.98 -7.07
C LEU A 27 0.44 -2.27 -7.58
N MET A 28 0.75 -3.19 -6.67
CA MET A 28 1.34 -4.49 -6.99
C MET A 28 0.43 -5.31 -7.91
N ALA A 29 -0.88 -5.27 -7.69
CA ALA A 29 -1.85 -5.97 -8.54
C ALA A 29 -1.87 -5.42 -9.97
N GLY A 30 -1.87 -4.09 -10.12
CA GLY A 30 -1.80 -3.45 -11.43
C GLY A 30 -0.53 -3.83 -12.19
N ILE A 31 0.63 -3.62 -11.57
CA ILE A 31 1.93 -3.90 -12.19
C ILE A 31 2.09 -5.42 -12.42
N GLY A 32 1.70 -6.26 -11.46
CA GLY A 32 1.82 -7.71 -11.53
C GLY A 32 0.94 -8.36 -12.60
N THR A 33 -0.15 -7.71 -13.03
CA THR A 33 -1.00 -8.20 -14.12
C THR A 33 -0.36 -7.99 -15.51
N THR A 34 0.68 -7.16 -15.61
CA THR A 34 1.33 -6.80 -16.88
C THR A 34 1.81 -8.02 -17.66
N CYS A 35 2.41 -9.01 -16.99
CA CYS A 35 2.98 -10.17 -17.67
C CYS A 35 1.91 -10.97 -18.45
N VAL A 36 0.76 -11.22 -17.83
CA VAL A 36 -0.37 -11.91 -18.45
C VAL A 36 -1.08 -11.01 -19.47
N ALA A 37 -1.19 -9.70 -19.22
CA ALA A 37 -1.83 -8.76 -20.14
C ALA A 37 -1.14 -8.70 -21.52
N PHE A 38 0.18 -8.89 -21.58
CA PHE A 38 0.93 -8.86 -22.84
C PHE A 38 1.24 -10.25 -23.42
N ALA A 39 1.42 -11.27 -22.56
CA ALA A 39 1.91 -12.59 -22.96
C ALA A 39 1.10 -13.76 -22.40
N ALA A 40 -0.22 -13.58 -22.27
CA ALA A 40 -1.20 -14.57 -21.79
C ALA A 40 -0.95 -16.03 -22.24
N GLU A 41 -0.58 -16.23 -23.50
CA GLU A 41 -0.37 -17.55 -24.13
C GLU A 41 0.83 -18.31 -23.57
N LYS A 42 1.76 -17.64 -22.87
CA LYS A 42 3.02 -18.22 -22.40
C LYS A 42 2.96 -18.82 -21.00
N PHE A 43 1.84 -18.71 -20.29
CA PHE A 43 1.75 -19.06 -18.86
C PHE A 43 1.03 -20.38 -18.59
N SER A 44 -0.19 -20.55 -19.09
CA SER A 44 -0.98 -21.78 -18.96
C SER A 44 -2.15 -21.77 -19.93
N GLU A 45 -2.78 -22.92 -20.16
CA GLU A 45 -4.01 -23.02 -20.98
C GLU A 45 -5.11 -22.09 -20.46
N SER A 46 -5.29 -21.98 -19.14
CA SER A 46 -6.27 -21.07 -18.54
C SER A 46 -5.97 -19.59 -18.79
N MET A 47 -4.70 -19.22 -18.86
CA MET A 47 -4.28 -17.85 -19.16
C MET A 47 -4.34 -17.56 -20.65
N ALA A 48 -4.08 -18.56 -21.50
CA ALA A 48 -4.16 -18.41 -22.96
C ALA A 48 -5.56 -17.97 -23.43
N LEU A 49 -6.62 -18.29 -22.69
CA LEU A 49 -7.99 -17.81 -22.94
C LEU A 49 -8.11 -16.28 -22.90
N ILE A 50 -7.17 -15.58 -22.27
CA ILE A 50 -7.10 -14.11 -22.22
C ILE A 50 -6.55 -13.51 -23.52
N ALA A 51 -5.88 -14.30 -24.37
CA ALA A 51 -5.26 -13.81 -25.61
C ALA A 51 -6.15 -12.90 -26.49
N PRO A 52 -7.42 -13.24 -26.79
CA PRO A 52 -8.31 -12.36 -27.56
C PRO A 52 -8.74 -11.09 -26.80
N TYR A 53 -8.55 -11.04 -25.47
CA TYR A 53 -8.97 -9.96 -24.58
C TYR A 53 -7.79 -9.17 -23.98
N LYS A 54 -6.57 -9.29 -24.51
CA LYS A 54 -5.38 -8.59 -24.00
C LYS A 54 -5.59 -7.08 -23.83
N TRP A 55 -6.30 -6.45 -24.77
CA TRP A 55 -6.62 -5.01 -24.69
C TRP A 55 -7.35 -4.65 -23.39
N LEU A 56 -8.29 -5.49 -22.94
CA LEU A 56 -9.04 -5.28 -21.70
C LEU A 56 -8.13 -5.44 -20.48
N TYR A 57 -7.24 -6.42 -20.49
CA TYR A 57 -6.29 -6.64 -19.39
C TYR A 57 -5.23 -5.53 -19.32
N ILE A 58 -4.82 -4.97 -20.46
CA ILE A 58 -3.96 -3.78 -20.49
C ILE A 58 -4.69 -2.58 -19.85
N LEU A 59 -5.99 -2.40 -20.10
CA LEU A 59 -6.77 -1.37 -19.41
C LEU A 59 -6.83 -1.64 -17.90
N PHE A 60 -7.03 -2.89 -17.46
CA PHE A 60 -6.96 -3.22 -16.03
C PHE A 60 -5.61 -2.88 -15.42
N VAL A 61 -4.50 -3.15 -16.10
CA VAL A 61 -3.15 -2.77 -15.66
C VAL A 61 -3.05 -1.25 -15.50
N ILE A 62 -3.46 -0.47 -16.50
CA ILE A 62 -3.37 0.99 -16.49
C ILE A 62 -4.22 1.58 -15.36
N PHE A 63 -5.50 1.21 -15.29
CA PHE A 63 -6.42 1.77 -14.30
C PHE A 63 -6.05 1.34 -12.87
N THR A 64 -5.74 0.06 -12.65
CA THR A 64 -5.38 -0.43 -11.31
C THR A 64 -4.09 0.21 -10.81
N THR A 65 -3.08 0.35 -11.67
CA THR A 65 -1.83 1.05 -11.34
C THR A 65 -2.08 2.52 -11.02
N ALA A 66 -2.86 3.23 -11.85
CA ALA A 66 -3.21 4.63 -11.62
C ALA A 66 -3.96 4.83 -10.29
N ILE A 67 -4.90 3.94 -9.98
CA ILE A 67 -5.64 3.95 -8.71
C ILE A 67 -4.68 3.69 -7.54
N GLY A 68 -3.76 2.74 -7.64
CA GLY A 68 -2.73 2.50 -6.62
C GLY A 68 -1.89 3.76 -6.34
N VAL A 69 -1.48 4.48 -7.37
CA VAL A 69 -0.77 5.77 -7.23
C VAL A 69 -1.64 6.83 -6.56
N MET A 70 -2.93 6.92 -6.93
CA MET A 70 -3.88 7.82 -6.28
C MET A 70 -4.05 7.49 -4.78
N MET A 71 -4.08 6.20 -4.43
CA MET A 71 -4.15 5.74 -3.04
C MET A 71 -2.89 6.11 -2.25
N ILE A 72 -1.70 5.98 -2.84
CA ILE A 72 -0.44 6.44 -2.21
C ILE A 72 -0.52 7.95 -1.93
N ARG A 73 -0.97 8.73 -2.91
CA ARG A 73 -1.15 10.18 -2.75
C ARG A 73 -2.15 10.49 -1.64
N ALA A 74 -3.28 9.78 -1.57
CA ALA A 74 -4.27 9.94 -0.52
C ALA A 74 -3.69 9.62 0.87
N THR A 75 -2.90 8.55 1.01
CA THR A 75 -2.18 8.21 2.25
C THR A 75 -1.25 9.34 2.69
N ILE A 76 -0.47 9.90 1.76
CA ILE A 76 0.43 11.04 2.05
C ILE A 76 -0.38 12.26 2.51
N MET A 77 -1.52 12.54 1.88
CA MET A 77 -2.40 13.64 2.27
C MET A 77 -3.00 13.43 3.67
N ILE A 78 -3.36 12.19 4.03
CA ILE A 78 -3.83 11.83 5.37
C ILE A 78 -2.71 12.03 6.40
N ILE A 79 -1.48 11.59 6.10
CA ILE A 79 -0.31 11.79 6.98
C ILE A 79 -0.07 13.28 7.23
N LYS A 80 -0.17 14.09 6.17
CA LYS A 80 0.10 15.53 6.19
C LYS A 80 -1.08 16.39 6.64
N SER A 81 -2.21 15.80 7.03
CA SER A 81 -3.43 16.51 7.42
C SER A 81 -3.92 17.52 6.37
N LYS A 82 -3.91 17.13 5.09
CA LYS A 82 -4.35 18.01 4.00
C LYS A 82 -5.87 18.00 3.88
N ASP A 83 -6.41 19.13 3.43
CA ASP A 83 -7.82 19.23 3.08
C ASP A 83 -8.19 18.20 2.01
N HIS A 84 -9.43 17.72 2.07
CA HIS A 84 -9.98 16.70 1.17
C HIS A 84 -9.25 15.35 1.16
N ALA A 85 -8.24 15.11 2.01
CA ALA A 85 -7.50 13.84 2.07
C ALA A 85 -8.45 12.64 2.22
N PHE A 86 -9.43 12.76 3.10
CA PHE A 86 -10.44 11.72 3.32
C PHE A 86 -11.31 11.47 2.06
N ARG A 87 -11.70 12.52 1.33
CA ARG A 87 -12.47 12.38 0.10
C ARG A 87 -11.67 11.64 -0.98
N TYR A 88 -10.39 11.97 -1.14
CA TYR A 88 -9.53 11.27 -2.10
C TYR A 88 -9.29 9.80 -1.73
N ALA A 89 -9.13 9.50 -0.44
CA ALA A 89 -9.07 8.12 0.03
C ALA A 89 -10.36 7.37 -0.33
N MET A 90 -11.53 7.96 -0.05
CA MET A 90 -12.81 7.32 -0.37
C MET A 90 -13.02 7.10 -1.87
N LEU A 91 -12.76 8.12 -2.68
CA LEU A 91 -12.90 8.02 -4.12
C LEU A 91 -11.97 6.95 -4.71
N SER A 92 -10.69 6.92 -4.29
CA SER A 92 -9.75 5.93 -4.80
C SER A 92 -10.12 4.50 -4.39
N LEU A 93 -10.60 4.28 -3.16
CA LEU A 93 -11.10 2.98 -2.70
C LEU A 93 -12.32 2.52 -3.51
N ILE A 94 -13.29 3.42 -3.72
CA ILE A 94 -14.49 3.10 -4.52
C ILE A 94 -14.11 2.76 -5.95
N LEU A 95 -13.24 3.56 -6.59
CA LEU A 95 -12.75 3.28 -7.94
C LEU A 95 -12.00 1.94 -8.00
N GLY A 96 -11.16 1.64 -7.01
CA GLY A 96 -10.44 0.37 -6.92
C GLY A 96 -11.37 -0.83 -6.81
N ILE A 97 -12.46 -0.71 -6.05
CA ILE A 97 -13.50 -1.75 -5.95
C ILE A 97 -14.23 -1.91 -7.29
N VAL A 98 -14.68 -0.81 -7.90
CA VAL A 98 -15.43 -0.86 -9.16
C VAL A 98 -14.61 -1.53 -10.26
N ILE A 99 -13.37 -1.06 -10.49
CA ILE A 99 -12.48 -1.64 -11.51
C ILE A 99 -12.13 -3.09 -11.16
N GLY A 100 -11.84 -3.37 -9.88
CA GLY A 100 -11.50 -4.72 -9.45
C GLY A 100 -12.65 -5.72 -9.59
N VAL A 101 -13.90 -5.32 -9.31
CA VAL A 101 -15.09 -6.16 -9.50
C VAL A 101 -15.32 -6.45 -10.98
N ILE A 102 -15.18 -5.45 -11.86
CA ILE A 102 -15.26 -5.65 -13.32
C ILE A 102 -14.18 -6.64 -13.76
N HIS A 103 -12.96 -6.51 -13.26
CA HIS A 103 -11.86 -7.43 -13.56
C HIS A 103 -12.11 -8.86 -13.04
N ILE A 104 -12.71 -9.02 -11.86
CA ILE A 104 -13.12 -10.32 -11.32
C ILE A 104 -14.16 -10.97 -12.24
N ILE A 105 -15.21 -10.24 -12.60
CA ILE A 105 -16.28 -10.75 -13.47
C ILE A 105 -15.68 -11.19 -14.81
N ALA A 106 -14.94 -10.30 -15.48
CA ALA A 106 -14.30 -10.61 -16.76
C ALA A 106 -13.39 -11.85 -16.67
N SER A 107 -12.55 -11.94 -15.63
CA SER A 107 -11.66 -13.09 -15.45
C SER A 107 -12.41 -14.39 -15.21
N ARG A 108 -13.46 -14.38 -14.39
CA ARG A 108 -14.26 -15.58 -14.12
C ARG A 108 -15.03 -16.02 -15.37
N THR A 109 -15.55 -15.09 -16.16
CA THR A 109 -16.22 -15.41 -17.42
C THR A 109 -15.27 -16.00 -18.46
N ILE A 110 -14.02 -15.50 -18.55
CA ILE A 110 -13.04 -15.93 -19.56
C ILE A 110 -12.32 -17.23 -19.16
N ARG A 111 -11.85 -17.33 -17.91
CA ARG A 111 -10.95 -18.42 -17.46
C ARG A 111 -11.43 -19.19 -16.23
N GLY A 112 -12.64 -18.92 -15.74
CA GLY A 112 -13.23 -19.60 -14.58
C GLY A 112 -12.62 -19.22 -13.22
N LYS A 113 -11.58 -18.37 -13.19
CA LYS A 113 -10.87 -17.94 -11.97
C LYS A 113 -10.51 -16.45 -12.06
N SER A 114 -10.35 -15.79 -10.92
CA SER A 114 -10.02 -14.35 -10.86
C SER A 114 -8.82 -14.03 -9.97
N MET A 115 -8.27 -15.01 -9.27
CA MET A 115 -7.10 -14.78 -8.42
C MET A 115 -5.90 -14.28 -9.26
N PRO A 116 -5.12 -13.31 -8.74
CA PRO A 116 -5.16 -12.76 -7.37
C PRO A 116 -6.11 -11.56 -7.16
N THR A 117 -6.86 -11.12 -8.19
CA THR A 117 -7.67 -9.88 -8.16
C THR A 117 -8.70 -9.87 -7.03
N ASP A 118 -9.25 -11.03 -6.65
CA ASP A 118 -10.17 -11.17 -5.51
C ASP A 118 -9.59 -10.58 -4.21
N GLY A 119 -8.36 -10.95 -3.86
CA GLY A 119 -7.71 -10.49 -2.62
C GLY A 119 -7.55 -8.97 -2.59
N VAL A 120 -7.27 -8.36 -3.75
CA VAL A 120 -7.12 -6.91 -3.90
C VAL A 120 -8.46 -6.20 -3.66
N VAL A 121 -9.55 -6.73 -4.23
CA VAL A 121 -10.89 -6.19 -4.00
C VAL A 121 -11.29 -6.34 -2.55
N TYR A 122 -11.02 -7.48 -1.91
CA TYR A 122 -11.31 -7.68 -0.49
C TYR A 122 -10.56 -6.68 0.40
N MET A 123 -9.29 -6.39 0.11
CA MET A 123 -8.52 -5.37 0.84
C MET A 123 -9.08 -3.96 0.64
N ASN A 124 -9.51 -3.62 -0.58
CA ASN A 124 -10.16 -2.35 -0.85
C ASN A 124 -11.49 -2.22 -0.11
N VAL A 125 -12.33 -3.27 -0.11
CA VAL A 125 -13.60 -3.29 0.63
C VAL A 125 -13.37 -3.17 2.14
N LEU A 126 -12.44 -3.94 2.71
CA LEU A 126 -12.10 -3.86 4.12
C LEU A 126 -11.67 -2.44 4.51
N THR A 127 -10.80 -1.83 3.71
CA THR A 127 -10.30 -0.48 3.98
C THR A 127 -11.39 0.57 3.82
N LEU A 128 -12.26 0.43 2.82
CA LEU A 128 -13.45 1.27 2.66
C LEU A 128 -14.35 1.18 3.88
N LEU A 129 -14.66 -0.01 4.37
CA LEU A 129 -15.48 -0.21 5.57
C LEU A 129 -14.88 0.48 6.80
N ILE A 130 -13.57 0.36 7.01
CA ILE A 130 -12.86 1.04 8.11
C ILE A 130 -13.01 2.57 7.99
N PHE A 131 -12.84 3.12 6.78
CA PHE A 131 -12.99 4.55 6.55
C PHE A 131 -14.44 5.04 6.67
N LEU A 132 -15.42 4.21 6.32
CA LEU A 132 -16.82 4.50 6.56
C LEU A 132 -17.14 4.53 8.06
N ILE A 133 -16.59 3.59 8.83
CA ILE A 133 -16.69 3.58 10.30
C ILE A 133 -16.09 4.87 10.88
N PHE A 134 -14.91 5.27 10.40
CA PHE A 134 -14.27 6.54 10.78
C PHE A 134 -15.13 7.77 10.51
N ARG A 135 -16.04 7.72 9.53
CA ARG A 135 -16.93 8.84 9.21
C ARG A 135 -18.10 9.00 10.18
N ILE A 136 -18.37 8.02 11.04
CA ILE A 136 -19.42 8.10 12.08
C ILE A 136 -19.16 9.36 12.94
N PRO A 137 -20.18 10.21 13.21
CA PRO A 137 -19.98 11.51 13.85
C PRO A 137 -19.21 11.46 15.18
N ALA A 138 -19.41 10.41 15.98
CA ALA A 138 -18.71 10.22 17.25
C ALA A 138 -17.19 10.03 17.07
N LEU A 139 -16.78 9.27 16.05
CA LEU A 139 -15.38 9.03 15.74
C LEU A 139 -14.75 10.19 14.97
N TRP A 140 -15.50 10.78 14.02
CA TRP A 140 -15.02 11.86 13.17
C TRP A 140 -14.51 13.06 13.99
N LYS A 141 -15.23 13.43 15.06
CA LYS A 141 -14.82 14.50 15.99
C LYS A 141 -13.42 14.28 16.59
N GLU A 142 -13.02 13.02 16.79
CA GLU A 142 -11.75 12.66 17.39
C GLU A 142 -10.62 12.52 16.34
N ILE A 143 -10.94 12.09 15.12
CA ILE A 143 -9.93 11.68 14.13
C ILE A 143 -9.74 12.65 12.98
N ASP A 144 -10.66 13.60 12.76
CA ASP A 144 -10.77 14.43 11.55
C ASP A 144 -9.42 14.62 10.85
N PHE A 145 -9.31 14.04 9.66
CA PHE A 145 -8.06 13.96 8.93
C PHE A 145 -7.62 15.31 8.35
N SER A 146 -8.53 16.28 8.26
CA SER A 146 -8.20 17.66 7.87
C SER A 146 -7.51 18.45 8.98
N LEU A 147 -7.71 18.03 10.24
CA LEU A 147 -7.09 18.69 11.39
C LEU A 147 -5.71 18.12 11.70
N PRO A 148 -4.78 18.90 12.27
CA PRO A 148 -3.47 18.42 12.67
C PRO A 148 -3.56 17.22 13.62
N ALA A 149 -2.88 16.13 13.26
CA ALA A 149 -2.62 15.04 14.20
C ALA A 149 -1.70 15.56 15.30
N GLY A 150 -2.04 15.36 16.59
CA GLY A 150 -1.15 15.71 17.70
C GLY A 150 0.29 15.18 17.48
N LYS A 151 1.27 15.79 18.17
CA LYS A 151 2.71 15.65 17.86
C LYS A 151 3.12 14.20 17.53
N GLY A 152 3.63 13.99 16.32
CA GLY A 152 4.24 12.72 15.90
C GLY A 152 3.32 11.63 15.35
N ALA A 153 1.99 11.73 15.47
CA ALA A 153 1.07 10.67 15.04
C ALA A 153 1.15 10.37 13.54
N GLY A 154 1.24 11.39 12.67
CA GLY A 154 1.44 11.18 11.23
C GLY A 154 2.75 10.48 10.89
N ARG A 155 3.85 10.83 11.59
CA ARG A 155 5.15 10.18 11.42
C ARG A 155 5.12 8.72 11.87
N ILE A 156 4.51 8.44 13.02
CA ILE A 156 4.36 7.07 13.54
C ILE A 156 3.53 6.23 12.57
N GLY A 157 2.40 6.77 12.08
CA GLY A 157 1.58 6.11 11.07
C GLY A 157 2.37 5.80 9.80
N ALA A 158 3.14 6.78 9.29
CA ALA A 158 4.01 6.57 8.13
C ALA A 158 5.09 5.51 8.38
N ALA A 159 5.73 5.52 9.54
CA ALA A 159 6.77 4.55 9.92
C ALA A 159 6.24 3.11 9.92
N PHE A 160 5.12 2.87 10.63
CA PHE A 160 4.47 1.55 10.63
C PHE A 160 4.03 1.13 9.24
N THR A 161 3.44 2.04 8.47
CA THR A 161 2.98 1.76 7.11
C THR A 161 4.12 1.32 6.22
N LEU A 162 5.25 2.04 6.23
CA LEU A 162 6.41 1.72 5.41
C LEU A 162 7.04 0.38 5.82
N VAL A 163 7.17 0.10 7.12
CA VAL A 163 7.66 -1.20 7.61
C VAL A 163 6.75 -2.34 7.14
N LEU A 164 5.44 -2.22 7.37
CA LEU A 164 4.48 -3.27 7.02
C LEU A 164 4.38 -3.47 5.50
N CYS A 165 4.42 -2.39 4.71
CA CYS A 165 4.50 -2.48 3.25
C CYS A 165 5.80 -3.14 2.80
N GLY A 166 6.94 -2.81 3.42
CA GLY A 166 8.22 -3.46 3.15
C GLY A 166 8.17 -4.96 3.40
N ILE A 167 7.64 -5.38 4.55
CA ILE A 167 7.42 -6.80 4.87
C ILE A 167 6.48 -7.45 3.84
N ALA A 168 5.37 -6.81 3.51
CA ALA A 168 4.39 -7.35 2.55
C ALA A 168 5.00 -7.58 1.16
N VAL A 169 5.84 -6.65 0.68
CA VAL A 169 6.55 -6.74 -0.60
C VAL A 169 7.62 -7.85 -0.56
N LEU A 170 8.45 -7.89 0.50
CA LEU A 170 9.49 -8.92 0.66
C LEU A 170 8.93 -10.33 0.75
N THR A 171 7.73 -10.47 1.31
CA THR A 171 7.06 -11.78 1.48
C THR A 171 6.05 -12.08 0.37
N ALA A 172 5.88 -11.20 -0.62
CA ALA A 172 4.96 -11.39 -1.74
C ALA A 172 5.13 -12.71 -2.50
N PRO A 173 6.36 -13.17 -2.78
CA PRO A 173 6.56 -14.49 -3.37
C PRO A 173 5.96 -15.64 -2.56
N VAL A 174 5.96 -15.54 -1.23
CA VAL A 174 5.50 -16.60 -0.33
C VAL A 174 3.97 -16.70 -0.35
N TRP A 175 3.27 -15.59 -0.10
CA TRP A 175 1.80 -15.61 -0.05
C TRP A 175 1.15 -15.58 -1.45
N GLY A 176 1.87 -15.11 -2.47
CA GLY A 176 1.43 -15.11 -3.86
C GLY A 176 1.60 -16.45 -4.58
N ALA A 177 2.45 -17.35 -4.06
CA ALA A 177 2.81 -18.62 -4.71
C ALA A 177 1.59 -19.48 -5.10
N SER A 178 0.60 -19.61 -4.21
CA SER A 178 -0.58 -20.45 -4.44
C SER A 178 -1.43 -20.02 -5.64
N THR A 179 -1.29 -18.78 -6.11
CA THR A 179 -2.06 -18.21 -7.22
C THR A 179 -1.20 -17.91 -8.45
N HIS A 180 0.13 -17.96 -8.33
CA HIS A 180 1.09 -17.64 -9.39
C HIS A 180 1.99 -18.83 -9.78
N THR A 181 1.77 -20.01 -9.19
CA THR A 181 2.31 -21.28 -9.68
C THR A 181 1.21 -22.00 -10.46
N PHE A 182 1.30 -22.02 -11.80
CA PHE A 182 0.20 -22.44 -12.67
C PHE A 182 0.05 -23.96 -12.84
N PHE A 183 1.07 -24.74 -12.50
CA PHE A 183 1.05 -26.19 -12.54
C PHE A 183 1.87 -26.77 -11.37
N PRO A 184 1.59 -28.00 -10.90
CA PRO A 184 2.33 -28.61 -9.80
C PRO A 184 3.83 -28.68 -10.10
N GLY A 185 4.67 -28.18 -9.18
CA GLY A 185 6.12 -28.12 -9.36
C GLY A 185 6.61 -27.02 -10.32
N GLY A 186 5.71 -26.15 -10.81
CA GLY A 186 6.06 -25.07 -11.73
C GLY A 186 6.75 -23.87 -11.07
N THR A 187 7.20 -22.94 -11.90
CA THR A 187 7.82 -21.68 -11.47
C THR A 187 6.82 -20.79 -10.75
N ASN A 188 7.23 -20.22 -9.62
CA ASN A 188 6.46 -19.21 -8.91
C ASN A 188 6.57 -17.85 -9.60
N TRP A 189 5.56 -17.45 -10.36
CA TRP A 189 5.55 -16.16 -11.04
C TRP A 189 5.33 -14.96 -10.12
N ALA A 190 5.00 -15.16 -8.84
CA ALA A 190 5.02 -14.08 -7.85
C ALA A 190 6.47 -13.64 -7.52
N ASP A 191 7.47 -14.44 -7.89
CA ASP A 191 8.90 -14.12 -7.78
C ASP A 191 9.53 -13.80 -9.15
N ALA A 192 8.74 -13.31 -10.12
CA ALA A 192 9.25 -12.99 -11.45
C ALA A 192 10.29 -11.85 -11.45
N TRP A 193 10.27 -10.99 -10.42
CA TRP A 193 11.13 -9.80 -10.30
C TRP A 193 11.81 -9.74 -8.91
N PRO A 194 12.68 -10.71 -8.58
CA PRO A 194 13.21 -10.86 -7.23
C PRO A 194 14.06 -9.65 -6.83
N LEU A 195 14.82 -9.07 -7.77
CA LEU A 195 15.64 -7.88 -7.51
C LEU A 195 14.77 -6.67 -7.15
N GLN A 196 13.72 -6.40 -7.93
CA GLN A 196 12.84 -5.26 -7.73
C GLN A 196 12.05 -5.40 -6.42
N LEU A 197 11.51 -6.59 -6.13
CA LEU A 197 10.79 -6.86 -4.89
C LEU A 197 11.71 -6.73 -3.67
N ASN A 198 12.91 -7.31 -3.72
CA ASN A 198 13.88 -7.22 -2.63
C ASN A 198 14.34 -5.77 -2.40
N LEU A 199 14.65 -5.04 -3.47
CA LEU A 199 15.12 -3.66 -3.37
C LEU A 199 14.01 -2.75 -2.82
N ILE A 200 12.82 -2.76 -3.41
CA ILE A 200 11.71 -1.90 -2.98
C ILE A 200 11.27 -2.27 -1.57
N GLY A 201 11.11 -3.57 -1.28
CA GLY A 201 10.72 -4.05 0.03
C GLY A 201 11.72 -3.65 1.12
N THR A 202 13.02 -3.79 0.85
CA THR A 202 14.10 -3.37 1.77
C THR A 202 14.09 -1.86 1.96
N LEU A 203 13.97 -1.07 0.88
CA LEU A 203 13.93 0.39 0.96
C LEU A 203 12.73 0.88 1.78
N LEU A 204 11.54 0.29 1.58
CA LEU A 204 10.35 0.60 2.38
C LEU A 204 10.57 0.26 3.85
N PHE A 205 11.09 -0.95 4.13
CA PHE A 205 11.35 -1.41 5.49
C PHE A 205 12.34 -0.49 6.23
N LEU A 206 13.51 -0.23 5.62
CA LEU A 206 14.55 0.61 6.20
C LEU A 206 14.09 2.06 6.35
N SER A 207 13.32 2.59 5.41
CA SER A 207 12.74 3.94 5.51
C SER A 207 11.78 4.04 6.69
N GLY A 208 10.91 3.05 6.88
CA GLY A 208 10.01 2.98 8.03
C GLY A 208 10.75 2.85 9.36
N ALA A 209 11.75 1.96 9.43
CA ALA A 209 12.62 1.80 10.60
C ALA A 209 13.38 3.10 10.94
N GLY A 210 13.91 3.78 9.92
CA GLY A 210 14.61 5.06 10.06
C GLY A 210 13.72 6.16 10.65
N LEU A 211 12.44 6.22 10.26
CA LEU A 211 11.49 7.20 10.79
C LEU A 211 11.27 7.06 12.31
N PHE A 212 11.32 5.84 12.87
CA PHE A 212 11.28 5.64 14.32
C PHE A 212 12.52 6.21 15.02
N GLY A 213 13.69 6.07 14.41
CA GLY A 213 14.96 6.56 14.95
C GLY A 213 15.11 8.08 14.86
N THR A 214 14.47 8.77 13.92
CA THR A 214 14.71 10.21 13.65
C THR A 214 14.77 11.15 14.88
N PRO A 215 13.90 11.07 15.90
CA PRO A 215 14.00 11.97 17.04
C PRO A 215 15.19 11.64 17.95
N LEU A 216 15.62 10.37 17.98
CA LEU A 216 16.82 9.93 18.72
C LEU A 216 18.09 10.40 18.01
N TRP A 217 18.16 10.23 16.68
CA TRP A 217 19.26 10.75 15.87
C TRP A 217 19.39 12.27 16.03
N VAL A 218 18.30 13.02 15.89
CA VAL A 218 18.31 14.48 16.08
C VAL A 218 18.82 14.84 17.48
N LYS A 219 18.35 14.16 18.54
CA LYS A 219 18.78 14.42 19.91
C LYS A 219 20.26 14.08 20.16
N LEU A 220 20.76 12.98 19.60
CA LEU A 220 22.16 12.56 19.70
C LEU A 220 23.09 13.55 19.00
N PHE A 221 22.78 13.91 17.75
CA PHE A 221 23.57 14.82 16.94
C PHE A 221 23.40 16.30 17.31
N SER A 222 22.28 16.69 17.95
CA SER A 222 22.10 18.05 18.48
C SER A 222 22.71 18.25 19.87
N SER A 223 23.10 17.17 20.56
CA SER A 223 23.65 17.25 21.92
C SER A 223 24.97 18.03 21.94
N ARG A 224 25.16 18.88 22.96
CA ARG A 224 26.41 19.64 23.16
C ARG A 224 27.63 18.71 23.25
N SER A 225 27.45 17.47 23.72
CA SER A 225 28.52 16.48 23.87
C SER A 225 29.13 16.06 22.52
N PHE A 226 28.30 15.92 21.47
CA PHE A 226 28.80 15.60 20.13
C PHE A 226 29.54 16.79 19.49
N ARG A 227 29.03 18.01 19.70
CA ARG A 227 29.69 19.26 19.27
C ARG A 227 31.07 19.44 19.90
N ASN A 228 31.20 19.12 21.19
CA ASN A 228 32.46 19.23 21.93
C ASN A 228 33.48 18.11 21.58
N LEU A 229 33.01 16.94 21.12
CA LEU A 229 33.86 15.85 20.64
C LEU A 229 34.48 16.15 19.28
N VAL A 230 33.76 16.86 18.40
CA VAL A 230 34.27 17.30 17.09
C VAL A 230 35.28 18.44 17.26
N THR A 231 35.05 19.40 18.15
CA THR A 231 35.98 20.52 18.37
C THR A 231 37.26 20.12 19.10
N ARG A 232 37.24 19.12 19.99
CA ARG A 232 38.45 18.62 20.68
C ARG A 232 39.42 17.80 19.81
N ARG A 233 39.05 17.44 18.58
CA ARG A 233 39.96 16.76 17.63
C ARG A 233 40.74 17.73 16.72
N ILE A 234 40.51 19.04 16.84
CA ILE A 234 41.11 20.08 15.99
C ILE A 234 41.99 21.04 16.82
N SER A 235 42.30 20.69 18.07
CA SER A 235 43.24 21.39 18.97
C SER A 235 44.33 20.44 19.42
#